data_AF-A0A401TTK5-F1
#
_entry.id   AF-A0A401TTK5-F1
#
_cell.length_a   1.000
_cell.length_b   1.000
_cell.length_c   1.000
_cell.angle_alpha   90.00
_cell.angle_beta   90.00
_cell.angle_gamma   90.00
#
_symmetry.space_group_name_H-M   'P 1'
#
loop_
_entity.id
_entity.type
_entity.pdbx_description
1 polymer ?
#
loop_
_entity_poly.entity_id
_entity_poly.type
_entity_poly.pdbx_seq_one_letter_code
_entity_poly.pdbx_strand_id
1 'polypeptide(L)'
;MWRSMASVFAVIVMDISCLIEAPFTPDPKTVYAKDIADVGTFSSIKGVVITESDQQFYKEFASGKMAIPWQEEIIETGVFDELNVWGDGGLTPSDGEDPARSKSGTCLLL
;
A
#
# COMPACT_ATOMS: atom_id res chain seq x y z
N MET A 1 -0.14 8.48 -1.40
CA MET A 1 -0.07 9.04 -2.77
C MET A 1 1.32 8.96 -3.37
N TRP A 2 2.35 9.63 -2.85
CA TRP A 2 3.72 9.54 -3.40
C TRP A 2 4.32 8.14 -3.37
N ARG A 3 4.05 7.35 -2.32
CA ARG A 3 4.44 5.93 -2.26
C ARG A 3 3.71 5.05 -3.28
N SER A 4 2.43 5.32 -3.56
CA SER A 4 1.66 4.60 -4.60
C SER A 4 2.04 5.01 -6.02
N MET A 5 2.24 6.30 -6.27
CA MET A 5 2.72 6.79 -7.58
C MET A 5 4.15 6.33 -7.82
N ALA A 6 5.02 6.37 -6.79
CA ALA A 6 6.35 5.76 -6.87
C ALA A 6 6.27 4.25 -7.06
N SER A 7 5.32 3.54 -6.44
CA SER A 7 5.15 2.09 -6.61
C SER A 7 4.66 1.73 -8.02
N VAL A 8 3.66 2.42 -8.59
CA VAL A 8 3.21 2.12 -9.96
C VAL A 8 4.27 2.48 -11.00
N PHE A 9 5.00 3.59 -10.81
CA PHE A 9 6.12 3.96 -11.69
C PHE A 9 7.32 3.01 -11.51
N ALA A 10 7.59 2.57 -10.28
CA ALA A 10 8.60 1.57 -9.97
C ALA A 10 8.24 0.22 -10.58
N VAL A 11 7.01 -0.27 -10.48
CA VAL A 11 6.60 -1.57 -11.05
C VAL A 11 6.75 -1.58 -12.58
N ILE A 12 6.34 -0.52 -13.29
CA ILE A 12 6.45 -0.47 -14.76
C ILE A 12 7.90 -0.26 -15.24
N VAL A 13 8.74 0.45 -14.47
CA VAL A 13 10.14 0.75 -14.85
C VAL A 13 11.14 -0.30 -14.32
N MET A 14 10.89 -0.93 -13.17
CA MET A 14 11.78 -1.93 -12.55
C MET A 14 11.71 -3.30 -13.23
N ASP A 15 10.59 -3.68 -13.84
CA ASP A 15 10.45 -5.00 -14.48
C ASP A 15 11.42 -5.19 -15.67
N ILE A 16 11.78 -4.09 -16.36
CA ILE A 16 12.77 -4.11 -17.46
C ILE A 16 14.23 -4.03 -16.92
N SER A 17 14.44 -3.71 -15.64
CA SER A 17 15.73 -3.23 -15.12
C SER A 17 16.59 -4.29 -14.40
N CYS A 18 16.10 -5.49 -14.11
CA CYS A 18 16.90 -6.51 -13.38
C CYS A 18 17.96 -7.22 -14.23
N LEU A 19 18.11 -6.89 -15.53
CA LEU A 19 19.09 -7.52 -16.42
C LEU A 19 20.40 -6.72 -16.58
N ILE A 20 20.42 -5.45 -16.20
CA ILE A 20 21.60 -4.57 -16.33
C ILE A 20 21.76 -3.77 -15.04
N GLU A 21 22.97 -3.77 -14.49
CA GLU A 21 23.28 -3.03 -13.25
C GLU A 21 23.08 -1.53 -13.46
N ALA A 22 22.40 -0.88 -12.51
CA ALA A 22 22.18 0.56 -12.56
C ALA A 22 23.52 1.29 -12.53
N PRO A 23 23.71 2.34 -13.34
CA PRO A 23 24.97 3.10 -13.39
C PRO A 23 25.23 3.90 -12.11
N PHE A 24 24.23 4.01 -11.23
CA PHE A 24 24.33 4.70 -9.95
C PHE A 24 23.48 3.99 -8.89
N THR A 25 24.12 3.65 -7.77
CA THR A 25 23.47 3.10 -6.58
C THR A 25 23.57 4.14 -5.46
N PRO A 26 22.43 4.70 -4.98
CA PRO A 26 22.45 5.69 -3.91
C PRO A 26 23.00 5.09 -2.61
N ASP A 27 23.76 5.87 -1.84
CA ASP A 27 24.23 5.46 -0.52
C ASP A 27 23.03 5.37 0.44
N PRO A 28 22.76 4.21 1.06
CA PRO A 28 21.63 4.04 1.98
C PRO A 28 21.68 4.95 3.21
N LYS A 29 22.84 5.55 3.52
CA LYS A 29 23.00 6.46 4.66
C LYS A 29 22.77 7.94 4.30
N THR A 30 22.60 8.26 3.02
CA THR A 30 22.48 9.63 2.53
C THR A 30 21.03 9.96 2.16
N VAL A 31 20.50 11.05 2.71
CA VAL A 31 19.18 11.57 2.32
C VAL A 31 19.36 12.53 1.14
N TYR A 32 18.91 12.10 -0.04
CA TYR A 32 18.97 12.88 -1.29
C TYR A 32 17.80 13.87 -1.39
N ALA A 33 17.72 14.81 -0.44
CA ALA A 33 16.71 15.88 -0.43
C ALA A 33 17.32 17.19 0.10
N LYS A 34 16.60 18.30 -0.10
CA LYS A 34 16.98 19.58 0.50
C LYS A 34 16.84 19.50 2.03
N ASP A 35 17.73 20.18 2.76
CA ASP A 35 17.58 20.31 4.21
C ASP A 35 16.24 20.98 4.54
N ILE A 36 15.58 20.48 5.58
CA ILE A 36 14.32 21.01 6.10
C ILE A 36 14.49 22.49 6.49
N ALA A 37 15.66 22.88 7.00
CA ALA A 37 15.96 24.26 7.35
C ALA A 37 15.95 25.21 6.13
N ASP A 38 16.25 24.67 4.94
CA ASP A 38 16.24 25.43 3.69
C ASP A 38 14.91 25.31 2.93
N VAL A 39 13.95 24.53 3.44
CA VAL A 39 12.59 24.45 2.90
C VAL A 39 11.75 25.56 3.54
N GLY A 40 11.29 26.50 2.72
CA GLY A 40 10.43 27.59 3.18
C GLY A 40 9.14 27.07 3.79
N THR A 41 8.73 27.65 4.92
CA THR A 41 7.44 27.33 5.55
C THR A 41 6.30 28.04 4.82
N PHE A 42 5.24 27.31 4.51
CA PHE A 42 4.00 27.92 4.02
C PHE A 42 3.18 28.48 5.20
N SER A 43 2.52 29.61 4.98
CA SER A 43 1.58 30.16 5.96
C SER A 43 0.33 29.28 6.05
N SER A 44 -0.21 29.13 7.26
CA SER A 44 -1.49 28.43 7.44
C SER A 44 -2.61 29.24 6.79
N ILE A 45 -3.31 28.67 5.82
CA ILE A 45 -4.50 29.29 5.24
C ILE A 45 -5.62 29.21 6.27
N LYS A 46 -6.13 30.37 6.72
CA LYS A 46 -7.28 30.48 7.62
C LYS A 46 -8.54 30.80 6.82
N GLY A 47 -9.70 30.32 7.27
CA GLY A 47 -10.99 30.66 6.66
C GLY A 47 -11.43 29.77 5.49
N VAL A 48 -10.78 28.63 5.27
CA VAL A 48 -11.26 27.62 4.32
C VAL A 48 -12.44 26.87 4.95
N VAL A 49 -13.58 26.86 4.25
CA VAL A 49 -14.74 26.06 4.63
C VAL A 49 -14.72 24.79 3.80
N ILE A 50 -14.64 23.64 4.45
CA ILE A 50 -14.74 22.34 3.79
C ILE A 50 -16.21 22.07 3.50
N THR A 51 -16.54 21.97 2.23
CA THR A 51 -17.90 21.72 1.75
C THR A 51 -18.19 20.22 1.65
N GLU A 52 -19.45 19.87 1.45
CA GLU A 52 -19.86 18.47 1.25
C GLU A 52 -19.22 17.85 -0.01
N SER A 53 -19.06 18.62 -1.08
CA SER A 53 -18.35 18.16 -2.29
C SER A 53 -16.88 17.85 -2.02
N ASP A 54 -16.22 18.63 -1.16
CA ASP A 54 -14.82 18.35 -0.77
C ASP A 54 -14.72 17.06 0.03
N GLN A 55 -15.67 16.81 0.93
CA GLN A 55 -15.73 15.56 1.70
C GLN A 55 -15.97 14.35 0.80
N GLN A 56 -16.84 14.48 -0.21
CA GLN A 56 -17.08 13.42 -1.18
C GLN A 56 -15.80 13.10 -1.97
N PHE A 57 -15.10 14.13 -2.45
CA PHE A 57 -13.81 13.97 -3.12
C PHE A 57 -12.78 13.29 -2.21
N TYR A 58 -12.67 13.68 -0.94
CA TYR A 58 -11.73 13.04 -0.01
C TYR A 58 -12.04 11.56 0.23
N LYS A 59 -13.32 11.18 0.26
CA LYS A 59 -13.73 9.77 0.38
C LYS A 59 -13.37 8.97 -0.87
N GLU A 60 -13.60 9.51 -2.05
CA GLU A 60 -13.24 8.87 -3.32
C GLU A 60 -11.73 8.74 -3.48
N PHE A 61 -10.99 9.78 -3.08
CA PHE A 61 -9.54 9.80 -3.13
C PHE A 61 -8.89 8.80 -2.16
N ALA A 62 -9.47 8.63 -0.97
CA ALA A 62 -8.98 7.70 0.04
C ALA A 62 -9.46 6.25 -0.22
N SER A 63 -9.15 5.73 -1.42
CA SER A 63 -9.58 4.40 -1.89
C SER A 63 -9.01 3.20 -1.12
N GLY A 64 -8.24 3.44 -0.06
CA GLY A 64 -7.69 2.40 0.80
C GLY A 64 -6.39 1.81 0.23
N LYS A 65 -6.20 0.50 0.43
CA LYS A 65 -4.99 -0.22 0.02
C LYS A 65 -5.14 -0.73 -1.41
N MET A 66 -4.12 -0.49 -2.25
CA MET A 66 -4.05 -1.13 -3.56
C MET A 66 -3.66 -2.60 -3.36
N ALA A 67 -4.47 -3.52 -3.88
CA ALA A 67 -4.37 -4.94 -3.56
C ALA A 67 -2.99 -5.53 -3.86
N ILE A 68 -2.43 -5.26 -5.05
CA ILE A 68 -1.16 -5.86 -5.50
C ILE A 68 0.04 -5.40 -4.65
N PRO A 69 0.34 -4.09 -4.50
CA PRO A 69 1.50 -3.68 -3.70
C PRO A 69 1.37 -4.05 -2.22
N TRP A 70 0.14 -4.13 -1.69
CA TRP A 70 -0.07 -4.57 -0.32
C TRP A 70 0.17 -6.07 -0.17
N GLN A 71 -0.23 -6.89 -1.15
CA GLN A 71 0.08 -8.33 -1.14
C GLN A 71 1.59 -8.58 -1.27
N GLU A 72 2.27 -7.85 -2.16
CA GLU A 72 3.72 -7.88 -2.30
C GLU A 72 4.41 -7.53 -0.98
N GLU A 73 3.98 -6.45 -0.30
CA GLU A 73 4.50 -6.07 1.02
C GLU A 73 4.32 -7.19 2.05
N ILE A 74 3.15 -7.84 2.10
CA ILE A 74 2.85 -8.92 3.05
C ILE A 74 3.71 -10.18 2.77
N ILE A 75 4.04 -10.44 1.51
CA ILE A 75 4.95 -11.53 1.12
C ILE A 75 6.41 -11.16 1.44
N GLU A 76 6.88 -9.98 1.03
CA GLU A 76 8.27 -9.55 1.21
C GLU A 76 8.67 -9.38 2.69
N THR A 77 7.72 -8.99 3.54
CA THR A 77 7.94 -8.86 4.98
C THR A 77 7.87 -10.19 5.75
N GLY A 78 7.54 -11.30 5.07
CA GLY A 78 7.40 -12.62 5.69
C GLY A 78 6.11 -12.81 6.51
N VAL A 79 5.25 -11.78 6.59
CA VAL A 79 3.97 -11.85 7.32
C VAL A 79 3.06 -12.94 6.74
N PHE A 80 3.09 -13.13 5.42
CA PHE A 80 2.37 -14.22 4.77
C PHE A 80 2.81 -15.59 5.29
N ASP A 81 4.11 -15.83 5.42
CA ASP A 81 4.67 -17.13 5.82
C ASP A 81 4.35 -17.46 7.29
N GLU A 82 4.28 -16.44 8.14
CA GLU A 82 3.93 -16.60 9.55
C GLU A 82 2.44 -16.89 9.77
N LEU A 83 1.57 -16.27 8.98
CA LEU A 83 0.12 -16.33 9.18
C LEU A 83 -0.58 -17.38 8.32
N ASN A 84 -0.04 -17.71 7.15
CA ASN A 84 -0.60 -18.70 6.23
C ASN A 84 -0.18 -20.13 6.61
N VAL A 85 -0.40 -20.50 7.88
CA VAL A 85 -0.12 -21.84 8.41
C VAL A 85 -1.32 -22.77 8.22
N TRP A 86 -1.05 -24.02 7.87
CA TRP A 86 -2.06 -25.08 7.74
C TRP A 86 -1.85 -26.11 8.85
N GLY A 87 -2.93 -26.68 9.39
CA GLY A 87 -2.86 -27.74 10.40
C GLY A 87 -2.30 -29.04 9.83
N ASP A 88 -1.93 -29.97 10.71
CA ASP A 88 -1.38 -31.28 10.34
C ASP A 88 -2.25 -31.97 9.27
N GLY A 89 -1.62 -32.38 8.16
CA GLY A 89 -2.31 -33.01 7.03
C GLY A 89 -3.01 -32.06 6.05
N GLY A 90 -2.71 -30.75 6.10
CA GLY A 90 -3.31 -29.76 5.20
C GLY A 90 -4.72 -29.33 5.61
N LEU A 91 -5.08 -29.54 6.87
CA LEU A 91 -6.36 -29.11 7.42
C LEU A 91 -6.35 -27.59 7.60
N THR A 92 -7.49 -26.95 7.32
CA THR A 92 -7.67 -25.51 7.57
C THR A 92 -7.54 -25.22 9.07
N PRO A 93 -6.87 -24.12 9.47
CA PRO A 93 -6.85 -23.67 10.86
C PRO A 93 -8.26 -23.55 11.45
N SER A 94 -8.38 -23.65 12.78
CA SER A 94 -9.66 -23.57 13.51
C SER A 94 -10.44 -22.27 13.24
N ASP A 95 -9.75 -21.22 12.78
CA ASP A 95 -10.34 -19.93 12.41
C ASP A 95 -11.08 -19.96 11.06
N GLY A 96 -11.00 -21.10 10.35
CA GLY A 96 -11.75 -21.40 9.13
C GLY A 96 -13.12 -22.04 9.37
N GLU A 97 -13.56 -22.19 10.62
CA GLU A 97 -14.95 -22.55 10.92
C GLU A 97 -15.87 -21.35 10.64
N ASP A 98 -16.47 -21.40 9.46
CA ASP A 98 -17.37 -20.41 8.88
C ASP A 98 -18.61 -20.14 9.79
N PRO A 99 -18.78 -18.96 10.42
CA PRO A 99 -20.04 -18.62 11.07
C PRO A 99 -21.20 -18.51 10.06
N ALA A 100 -20.92 -18.52 8.75
CA ALA A 100 -21.91 -18.40 7.68
C ALA A 100 -22.58 -19.71 7.24
N ARG A 101 -22.57 -20.79 8.07
CA ARG A 101 -23.69 -21.76 8.07
C ARG A 101 -25.04 -21.07 8.38
N SER A 102 -25.05 -19.78 8.73
CA SER A 102 -26.19 -18.91 8.47
C SER A 102 -25.87 -17.81 7.44
N LYS A 103 -26.40 -18.06 6.23
CA LYS A 103 -26.76 -17.11 5.17
C LYS A 103 -25.66 -16.73 4.18
N SER A 104 -25.58 -17.57 3.14
CA SER A 104 -25.33 -17.23 1.74
C SER A 104 -25.38 -15.72 1.46
N GLY A 105 -24.21 -15.16 1.13
CA GLY A 105 -24.04 -13.78 0.70
C GLY A 105 -23.07 -13.77 -0.47
N THR A 106 -23.67 -13.77 -1.67
CA THR A 106 -23.10 -13.44 -2.97
C THR A 106 -21.81 -12.62 -2.91
N CYS A 107 -20.74 -13.19 -3.48
CA CYS A 107 -19.54 -12.44 -3.84
C CYS A 107 -19.92 -11.37 -4.89
N LEU A 108 -20.07 -10.13 -4.44
CA LEU A 108 -19.99 -8.94 -5.27
C LEU A 108 -18.74 -8.19 -4.80
N LEU A 109 -17.65 -8.44 -5.51
CA LEU A 109 -16.51 -7.52 -5.54
C LEU A 109 -17.00 -6.25 -6.24
N LEU A 110 -17.27 -5.24 -5.42
CA LEU A 110 -17.31 -3.84 -5.82
C LEU A 110 -15.89 -3.28 -5.70
#